data_AF-A0A059XDR0-F1
#
_entry.id   AF-A0A059XDR0-F1
#
_cell.length_a   1.000
_cell.length_b   1.000
_cell.length_c   1.000
_cell.angle_alpha   90.00
_cell.angle_beta   90.00
_cell.angle_gamma   90.00
#
_symmetry.space_group_name_H-M   'P 1'
#
loop_
_entity.id
_entity.type
_entity.pdbx_description
1 polymer ?
#
loop_
_entity_poly.entity_id
_entity_poly.type
_entity_poly.pdbx_seq_one_letter_code
_entity_poly.pdbx_strand_id
1 'polypeptide(L)'
;MKPGTYTATLYKGEFEVATSPVSVIAGSTTVLNLTSTEPTPSTIFRIGEWDGTPAGLMNADKIVQMHPQDVRMTPWNVTTYTVGVNDPTQFPAIQFRGQNSPTTIRFNLAPNQITDLTLRIGITCAYNNGRPQITVNSFTSNQPAASTQPNSRSFTIGTYRGNNSLFTYTIPAGALVVGMNTMTINP
;
A
#
# COMPACT_ATOMS: atom_id res chain seq x y z
N MET A 1 -30.37 13.72 1.87
CA MET A 1 -29.21 14.63 1.80
C MET A 1 -29.73 16.06 1.73
N LYS A 2 -29.05 17.05 2.33
CA LYS A 2 -29.46 18.45 2.15
C LYS A 2 -29.33 18.83 0.66
N PRO A 3 -30.09 19.80 0.14
CA PRO A 3 -29.89 20.27 -1.22
C PRO A 3 -28.48 20.86 -1.41
N GLY A 4 -27.88 20.62 -2.57
CA GLY A 4 -26.52 21.08 -2.88
C GLY A 4 -25.78 20.13 -3.82
N THR A 5 -24.56 20.53 -4.19
CA THR A 5 -23.64 19.70 -4.99
C THR A 5 -22.69 18.96 -4.07
N TYR A 6 -22.52 17.67 -4.32
CA TYR A 6 -21.67 16.78 -3.55
C TYR A 6 -20.67 16.09 -4.48
N THR A 7 -19.51 15.74 -3.95
CA THR A 7 -18.62 14.75 -4.57
C THR A 7 -19.06 13.37 -4.08
N ALA A 8 -19.52 12.52 -4.98
CA ALA A 8 -19.83 11.13 -4.70
C ALA A 8 -18.64 10.26 -5.08
N THR A 9 -18.13 9.49 -4.13
CA THR A 9 -16.98 8.59 -4.33
C THR A 9 -17.41 7.14 -4.09
N LEU A 10 -17.10 6.27 -5.05
CA LEU A 10 -17.24 4.83 -4.92
C LEU A 10 -15.93 4.27 -4.35
N TYR A 11 -16.05 3.43 -3.32
CA TYR A 11 -14.92 2.75 -2.71
C TYR A 11 -15.04 1.23 -2.83
N LYS A 12 -13.91 0.56 -3.05
CA LYS A 12 -13.72 -0.87 -2.78
C LYS A 12 -13.02 -0.98 -1.43
N GLY A 13 -13.76 -1.37 -0.39
CA GLY A 13 -13.31 -1.17 1.00
C GLY A 13 -13.17 0.33 1.29
N GLU A 14 -11.96 0.77 1.59
CA GLU A 14 -11.53 2.16 1.79
C GLU A 14 -10.64 2.69 0.64
N PHE A 15 -10.54 1.97 -0.47
CA PHE A 15 -9.82 2.40 -1.67
C PHE A 15 -10.77 3.07 -2.66
N GLU A 16 -10.46 4.31 -3.06
CA GLU A 16 -11.26 5.04 -4.04
C GLU A 16 -11.11 4.41 -5.43
N VAL A 17 -12.25 4.12 -6.08
CA VAL A 17 -12.28 3.44 -7.38
C VAL A 17 -13.07 4.18 -8.44
N ALA A 18 -13.86 5.19 -8.07
CA ALA A 18 -14.47 6.16 -8.97
C ALA A 18 -14.97 7.38 -8.18
N THR A 19 -15.06 8.54 -8.81
CA THR A 19 -15.62 9.76 -8.21
C THR A 19 -16.37 10.59 -9.24
N SER A 20 -17.48 11.24 -8.86
CA SER A 20 -18.27 12.11 -9.73
C SER A 20 -19.07 13.14 -8.92
N PRO A 21 -19.30 14.36 -9.42
CA PRO A 21 -20.21 15.30 -8.78
C PRO A 21 -21.69 14.87 -8.92
N VAL A 22 -22.51 15.18 -7.92
CA VAL A 22 -23.97 14.97 -7.97
C VAL A 22 -24.71 16.13 -7.29
N SER A 23 -25.79 16.59 -7.92
CA SER A 23 -26.66 17.62 -7.36
C SER A 23 -27.90 17.02 -6.71
N VAL A 24 -28.15 17.40 -5.46
CA VAL A 24 -29.32 17.00 -4.68
C VAL A 24 -30.32 18.16 -4.65
N ILE A 25 -31.58 17.87 -4.95
CA ILE A 25 -32.70 18.81 -4.89
C ILE A 25 -33.70 18.30 -3.85
N ALA A 26 -34.31 19.21 -3.07
CA ALA A 26 -35.30 18.84 -2.08
C ALA A 26 -36.51 18.14 -2.73
N GLY A 27 -36.91 16.99 -2.18
CA GLY A 27 -38.09 16.26 -2.66
C GLY A 27 -37.92 15.48 -3.96
N SER A 28 -36.72 15.47 -4.58
CA SER A 28 -36.42 14.67 -5.77
C SER A 28 -35.42 13.56 -5.48
N THR A 29 -35.36 12.58 -6.40
CA THR A 29 -34.29 11.58 -6.44
C THR A 29 -33.43 11.83 -7.68
N THR A 30 -32.15 12.13 -7.47
CA THR A 30 -31.15 12.18 -8.55
C THR A 30 -30.51 10.81 -8.70
N VAL A 31 -30.56 10.22 -9.89
CA VAL A 31 -29.89 8.95 -10.19
C VAL A 31 -28.47 9.23 -10.67
N LEU A 32 -27.47 8.70 -9.98
CA LEU A 32 -26.06 8.66 -10.40
C LEU A 32 -25.60 7.21 -10.39
N ASN A 33 -25.04 6.75 -11.51
CA ASN A 33 -24.39 5.44 -11.61
C ASN A 33 -22.87 5.65 -11.60
N LEU A 34 -22.16 4.85 -10.79
CA LEU A 34 -20.70 4.81 -10.75
C LEU A 34 -20.23 3.37 -11.00
N THR A 35 -19.18 3.22 -11.78
CA THR A 35 -18.48 1.95 -11.99
C THR A 35 -17.01 2.12 -11.68
N SER A 36 -16.37 1.08 -11.13
CA SER A 36 -14.94 1.11 -10.84
C SER A 36 -14.12 1.41 -12.10
N THR A 37 -13.14 2.29 -11.98
CA THR A 37 -12.14 2.59 -13.02
C THR A 37 -10.77 2.01 -12.69
N GLU A 38 -10.70 1.05 -11.76
CA GLU A 38 -9.43 0.42 -11.40
C GLU A 38 -8.81 -0.32 -12.60
N PRO A 39 -7.50 -0.15 -12.83
CA PRO A 39 -6.81 -0.94 -13.84
C PRO A 39 -6.69 -2.39 -13.39
N THR A 40 -6.77 -3.32 -14.34
CA THR A 40 -6.61 -4.77 -14.12
C THR A 40 -5.34 -5.31 -14.81
N PRO A 41 -4.13 -4.88 -14.40
CA PRO A 41 -2.89 -5.33 -15.03
C PRO A 41 -2.61 -6.80 -14.71
N SER A 42 -1.82 -7.44 -15.56
CA SER A 42 -1.18 -8.70 -15.18
C SER A 42 -0.20 -8.43 -14.02
N THR A 43 -0.13 -9.37 -13.08
CA THR A 43 0.71 -9.22 -11.89
C THR A 43 1.67 -10.41 -11.80
N ILE A 44 2.94 -10.12 -11.48
CA ILE A 44 3.92 -11.17 -11.15
C ILE A 44 3.63 -11.66 -9.73
N PHE A 45 3.43 -10.72 -8.80
CA PHE A 45 2.97 -10.99 -7.46
C PHE A 45 2.21 -9.80 -6.90
N ARG A 46 1.48 -10.05 -5.82
CA ARG A 46 0.84 -9.05 -4.97
C ARG A 46 0.96 -9.49 -3.52
N ILE A 47 1.17 -8.53 -2.61
CA ILE A 47 1.14 -8.75 -1.16
C ILE A 47 0.02 -7.86 -0.62
N GLY A 48 -1.01 -8.46 -0.02
CA GLY A 48 -2.23 -7.77 0.40
C GLY A 48 -3.21 -7.48 -0.76
N GLU A 49 -4.20 -6.63 -0.49
CA GLU A 49 -5.27 -6.27 -1.43
C GLU A 49 -5.38 -4.75 -1.61
N TRP A 50 -5.86 -4.30 -2.77
CA TRP A 50 -6.14 -2.88 -3.03
C TRP A 50 -7.49 -2.46 -2.44
N ASP A 51 -7.62 -2.55 -1.12
CA ASP A 51 -8.86 -2.18 -0.40
C ASP A 51 -8.69 -0.94 0.48
N GLY A 52 -7.52 -0.30 0.47
CA GLY A 52 -7.27 0.93 1.22
C GLY A 52 -7.08 0.71 2.72
N THR A 53 -6.81 -0.53 3.13
CA THR A 53 -6.56 -0.94 4.50
C THR A 53 -5.26 -1.77 4.59
N PRO A 54 -4.69 -1.98 5.79
CA PRO A 54 -3.63 -2.94 5.99
C PRO A 54 -4.14 -4.38 6.19
N ALA A 55 -5.44 -4.66 6.00
CA ALA A 55 -6.04 -5.95 6.36
C ALA A 55 -5.32 -7.13 5.70
N GLY A 56 -5.16 -8.22 6.46
CA GLY A 56 -4.43 -9.41 6.03
C GLY A 56 -2.91 -9.33 6.16
N LEU A 57 -2.34 -8.19 6.57
CA LEU A 57 -0.92 -8.04 6.87
C LEU A 57 -0.62 -8.31 8.36
N MET A 58 0.64 -8.56 8.69
CA MET A 58 1.09 -8.84 10.05
C MET A 58 0.69 -7.72 11.03
N ASN A 59 -0.01 -8.10 12.11
CA ASN A 59 -0.55 -7.23 13.16
C ASN A 59 -1.59 -6.19 12.71
N ALA A 60 -2.09 -6.26 11.47
CA ALA A 60 -3.06 -5.28 10.97
C ALA A 60 -4.35 -5.22 11.82
N ASP A 61 -4.83 -6.39 12.24
CA ASP A 61 -6.00 -6.58 13.11
C ASP A 61 -5.84 -5.94 14.51
N LYS A 62 -4.59 -5.79 14.96
CA LYS A 62 -4.26 -5.25 16.28
C LYS A 62 -4.06 -3.74 16.29
N ILE A 63 -3.91 -3.09 15.13
CA ILE A 63 -3.61 -1.64 15.04
C ILE A 63 -4.63 -0.83 15.83
N VAL A 64 -5.93 -1.11 15.65
CA VAL A 64 -7.02 -0.35 16.29
C VAL A 64 -7.27 -0.76 17.75
N GLN A 65 -6.57 -1.77 18.25
CA GLN A 65 -6.84 -2.37 19.56
C GLN A 65 -5.71 -2.19 20.57
N MET A 66 -4.47 -2.08 20.12
CA MET A 66 -3.31 -1.98 21.02
C MET A 66 -2.12 -1.26 20.39
N HIS A 67 -1.23 -0.76 21.24
CA HIS A 67 -0.02 -0.05 20.81
C HIS A 67 0.94 -1.00 20.07
N PRO A 68 1.70 -0.55 19.05
CA PRO A 68 2.67 -1.41 18.35
C PRO A 68 3.78 -2.02 19.20
N GLN A 69 4.01 -1.50 20.42
CA GLN A 69 4.95 -2.07 21.40
C GLN A 69 4.29 -3.01 22.41
N ASP A 70 2.98 -3.25 22.31
CA ASP A 70 2.29 -4.20 23.18
C ASP A 70 2.90 -5.60 23.00
N VAL A 71 3.11 -6.31 24.11
CA VAL A 71 3.76 -7.64 24.12
C VAL A 71 2.96 -8.70 23.36
N ARG A 72 1.68 -8.45 23.07
CA ARG A 72 0.81 -9.32 22.27
C ARG A 72 0.99 -9.12 20.76
N MET A 73 1.74 -8.10 20.33
CA MET A 73 2.11 -7.95 18.92
C MET A 73 3.05 -9.08 18.50
N THR A 74 2.85 -9.61 17.31
CA THR A 74 3.90 -10.41 16.66
C THR A 74 5.11 -9.50 16.49
N PRO A 75 6.34 -9.94 16.84
CA PRO A 75 7.52 -9.09 16.72
C PRO A 75 7.68 -8.50 15.32
N TRP A 76 7.88 -7.18 15.25
CA TRP A 76 8.03 -6.45 13.98
C TRP A 76 9.33 -6.78 13.22
N ASN A 77 10.24 -7.56 13.81
CA ASN A 77 11.58 -7.87 13.27
C ASN A 77 11.57 -8.92 12.14
N VAL A 78 10.40 -9.34 11.65
CA VAL A 78 10.28 -10.11 10.41
C VAL A 78 10.58 -9.18 9.24
N THR A 79 11.81 -9.23 8.74
CA THR A 79 12.30 -8.32 7.68
C THR A 79 12.47 -8.97 6.33
N THR A 80 12.22 -10.27 6.15
CA THR A 80 12.30 -10.95 4.84
C THR A 80 11.01 -11.68 4.52
N TYR A 81 10.40 -11.35 3.38
CA TYR A 81 9.23 -11.98 2.82
C TYR A 81 9.59 -12.63 1.48
N THR A 82 9.29 -13.92 1.31
CA THR A 82 9.53 -14.67 0.07
C THR A 82 8.21 -14.92 -0.61
N VAL A 83 8.02 -14.31 -1.78
CA VAL A 83 6.84 -14.45 -2.62
C VAL A 83 6.63 -15.92 -3.00
N GLY A 84 5.39 -16.40 -2.86
CA GLY A 84 5.02 -17.79 -3.13
C GLY A 84 5.36 -18.78 -2.00
N VAL A 85 5.99 -18.31 -0.93
CA VAL A 85 6.33 -19.12 0.25
C VAL A 85 5.66 -18.57 1.51
N ASN A 86 5.81 -17.27 1.76
CA ASN A 86 5.23 -16.63 2.94
C ASN A 86 3.77 -16.24 2.69
N ASP A 87 2.95 -16.37 3.72
CA ASP A 87 1.59 -15.86 3.76
C ASP A 87 1.62 -14.32 3.96
N PRO A 88 0.72 -13.53 3.34
CA PRO A 88 0.68 -12.07 3.53
C PRO A 88 0.63 -11.62 4.99
N THR A 89 0.09 -12.43 5.90
CA THR A 89 0.08 -12.17 7.35
C THR A 89 1.48 -12.16 7.99
N GLN A 90 2.52 -12.53 7.24
CA GLN A 90 3.92 -12.43 7.63
C GLN A 90 4.61 -11.17 7.10
N PHE A 91 3.95 -10.39 6.23
CA PHE A 91 4.46 -9.09 5.78
C PHE A 91 4.03 -7.99 6.75
N PRO A 92 4.93 -7.11 7.24
CA PRO A 92 4.58 -6.11 8.24
C PRO A 92 3.53 -5.11 7.72
N ALA A 93 2.43 -4.94 8.47
CA ALA A 93 1.45 -3.88 8.20
C ALA A 93 2.02 -2.47 8.37
N ILE A 94 3.08 -2.31 9.17
CA ILE A 94 3.73 -1.04 9.47
C ILE A 94 5.24 -1.19 9.31
N GLN A 95 5.85 -0.23 8.60
CA GLN A 95 7.29 -0.10 8.53
C GLN A 95 7.79 1.04 9.42
N PHE A 96 8.76 0.73 10.28
CA PHE A 96 9.41 1.61 11.21
C PHE A 96 10.88 1.77 10.84
N ARG A 97 11.33 3.01 10.67
CA ARG A 97 12.76 3.32 10.52
C ARG A 97 13.52 2.82 11.76
N GLY A 98 14.55 2.01 11.54
CA GLY A 98 15.44 1.48 12.58
C GLY A 98 14.97 0.20 13.28
N GLN A 99 13.78 -0.33 12.95
CA GLN A 99 13.28 -1.58 13.56
C GLN A 99 13.11 -2.69 12.52
N ASN A 100 12.40 -2.41 11.43
CA ASN A 100 12.16 -3.35 10.33
C ASN A 100 12.46 -2.70 8.98
N SER A 101 13.45 -1.80 8.97
CA SER A 101 14.01 -1.19 7.78
C SER A 101 15.45 -1.66 7.56
N PRO A 102 15.79 -2.20 6.38
CA PRO A 102 14.89 -2.44 5.26
C PRO A 102 13.91 -3.61 5.50
N THR A 103 12.72 -3.52 4.91
CA THR A 103 11.88 -4.69 4.65
C THR A 103 12.33 -5.30 3.33
N THR A 104 12.67 -6.59 3.33
CA THR A 104 13.19 -7.33 2.19
C THR A 104 12.10 -8.21 1.58
N ILE A 105 11.98 -8.19 0.27
CA ILE A 105 11.11 -9.06 -0.51
C ILE A 105 11.98 -9.87 -1.48
N ARG A 106 11.82 -11.18 -1.47
CA ARG A 106 12.44 -12.10 -2.43
C ARG A 106 11.37 -12.64 -3.36
N PHE A 107 11.64 -12.64 -4.66
CA PHE A 107 10.70 -13.12 -5.67
C PHE A 107 11.44 -13.74 -6.85
N ASN A 108 10.83 -14.74 -7.48
CA ASN A 108 11.41 -15.37 -8.67
C ASN A 108 10.84 -14.78 -9.95
N LEU A 109 11.69 -14.63 -10.98
CA LEU A 109 11.28 -14.28 -12.34
C LEU A 109 11.62 -15.39 -13.33
N ALA A 110 10.68 -15.70 -14.21
CA ALA A 110 10.89 -16.54 -15.38
C ALA A 110 11.63 -15.77 -16.49
N PRO A 111 12.27 -16.45 -17.46
CA PRO A 111 12.98 -15.79 -18.57
C PRO A 111 12.16 -14.74 -19.34
N ASN A 112 10.86 -14.99 -19.53
CA ASN A 112 9.94 -14.07 -20.22
C ASN A 112 9.48 -12.89 -19.36
N GLN A 113 9.91 -12.79 -18.10
CA GLN A 113 9.59 -11.69 -17.19
C GLN A 113 10.76 -10.70 -17.03
N ILE A 114 11.87 -10.91 -17.75
CA ILE A 114 13.02 -9.99 -17.77
C ILE A 114 12.73 -8.87 -18.77
N THR A 115 11.93 -7.93 -18.31
CA THR A 115 11.52 -6.71 -19.02
C THR A 115 11.44 -5.56 -18.02
N ASP A 116 11.18 -4.34 -18.47
CA ASP A 116 10.90 -3.24 -17.55
C ASP A 116 9.63 -3.56 -16.75
N LEU A 117 9.77 -3.59 -15.42
CA LEU A 117 8.68 -3.90 -14.51
C LEU A 117 8.21 -2.65 -13.78
N THR A 118 6.92 -2.61 -13.45
CA THR A 118 6.35 -1.57 -12.60
C THR A 118 6.09 -2.14 -11.21
N LEU A 119 6.72 -1.57 -10.19
CA LEU A 119 6.34 -1.80 -8.79
C LEU A 119 5.38 -0.70 -8.33
N ARG A 120 4.32 -1.11 -7.63
CA ARG A 120 3.38 -0.21 -6.97
C ARG A 120 3.36 -0.51 -5.47
N ILE A 121 3.64 0.50 -4.65
CA ILE A 121 3.50 0.43 -3.19
C ILE A 121 2.40 1.40 -2.77
N GLY A 122 1.28 0.83 -2.31
CA GLY A 122 0.19 1.59 -1.71
C GLY A 122 0.40 1.72 -0.20
N ILE A 123 0.21 2.91 0.34
CA ILE A 123 0.13 3.14 1.78
C ILE A 123 -1.21 3.80 2.12
N THR A 124 -1.74 3.50 3.30
CA THR A 124 -2.97 4.12 3.82
C THR A 124 -2.69 5.37 4.64
N CYS A 125 -1.49 5.45 5.23
CA CYS A 125 -1.04 6.55 6.07
C CYS A 125 0.49 6.56 6.15
N ALA A 126 1.08 7.73 6.44
CA ALA A 126 2.47 7.88 6.84
C ALA A 126 2.58 8.83 8.04
N TYR A 127 3.64 8.67 8.81
CA TYR A 127 4.00 9.58 9.91
C TYR A 127 5.43 10.08 9.71
N ASN A 128 5.69 11.34 10.09
CA ASN A 128 7.00 11.98 9.98
C ASN A 128 7.64 11.84 8.58
N ASN A 129 6.84 12.10 7.54
CA ASN A 129 7.25 12.01 6.14
C ASN A 129 7.78 10.62 5.71
N GLY A 130 7.37 9.52 6.36
CA GLY A 130 7.76 8.17 5.92
C GLY A 130 7.34 7.90 4.47
N ARG A 131 8.26 7.38 3.65
CA ARG A 131 8.01 7.06 2.24
C ARG A 131 8.97 5.97 1.74
N PRO A 132 8.48 5.02 0.93
CA PRO A 132 9.30 3.90 0.49
C PRO A 132 10.33 4.34 -0.56
N GLN A 133 11.61 4.10 -0.35
CA GLN A 133 12.62 4.02 -1.42
C GLN A 133 12.95 2.55 -1.64
N ILE A 134 13.09 2.14 -2.89
CA ILE A 134 13.37 0.73 -3.21
C ILE A 134 14.78 0.54 -3.76
N THR A 135 15.33 -0.64 -3.47
CA THR A 135 16.49 -1.19 -4.18
C THR A 135 16.13 -2.59 -4.65
N VAL A 136 16.29 -2.88 -5.94
CA VAL A 136 16.08 -4.21 -6.55
C VAL A 136 17.40 -4.65 -7.16
N ASN A 137 18.00 -5.70 -6.59
CA ASN A 137 19.35 -6.14 -6.93
C ASN A 137 20.34 -4.96 -6.94
N SER A 138 20.85 -4.56 -8.10
CA SER A 138 21.79 -3.44 -8.28
C SER A 138 21.12 -2.08 -8.52
N PHE A 139 19.81 -2.03 -8.78
CA PHE A 139 19.07 -0.80 -9.04
C PHE A 139 18.54 -0.19 -7.75
N THR A 140 18.74 1.11 -7.56
CA THR A 140 18.10 1.88 -6.49
C THR A 140 17.26 2.99 -7.12
N SER A 141 16.00 3.11 -6.68
CA SER A 141 15.12 4.18 -7.17
C SER A 141 15.57 5.54 -6.65
N ASN A 142 15.14 6.61 -7.33
CA ASN A 142 15.13 7.93 -6.71
C ASN A 142 14.31 7.91 -5.41
N GLN A 143 14.66 8.80 -4.48
CA GLN A 143 13.88 9.04 -3.28
C GLN A 143 12.56 9.72 -3.68
N PRO A 144 11.38 9.12 -3.40
CA PRO A 144 10.13 9.80 -3.69
C PRO A 144 9.89 10.98 -2.75
N ALA A 145 9.07 11.93 -3.21
CA ALA A 145 8.52 12.97 -2.34
C ALA A 145 7.68 12.35 -1.22
N ALA A 146 7.59 13.03 -0.08
CA ALA A 146 6.69 12.62 0.99
C ALA A 146 5.22 12.77 0.55
N SER A 147 4.36 11.88 1.02
CA SER A 147 2.92 12.03 0.81
C SER A 147 2.33 13.10 1.73
N THR A 148 1.27 13.76 1.28
CA THR A 148 0.48 14.65 2.13
C THR A 148 -0.30 13.82 3.14
N GLN A 149 -0.11 14.05 4.43
CA GLN A 149 -0.80 13.32 5.50
C GLN A 149 -1.35 14.29 6.56
N PRO A 150 -2.36 13.88 7.33
CA PRO A 150 -2.77 14.62 8.52
C PRO A 150 -1.59 14.83 9.47
N ASN A 151 -1.48 16.03 10.06
CA ASN A 151 -0.46 16.32 11.07
C ASN A 151 -0.87 15.72 12.43
N SER A 152 -0.76 14.39 12.55
CA SER A 152 -1.12 13.63 13.74
C SER A 152 -0.30 12.34 13.80
N ARG A 153 -0.18 11.78 15.01
CA ARG A 153 0.14 10.34 15.14
C ARG A 153 -0.95 9.52 14.44
N SER A 154 -0.61 8.31 14.02
CA SER A 154 -1.51 7.40 13.32
C SER A 154 -1.59 6.03 14.00
N PHE A 155 -0.73 5.10 13.61
CA PHE A 155 -0.78 3.70 14.04
C PHE A 155 -0.48 3.50 15.54
N THR A 156 0.17 4.47 16.20
CA THR A 156 0.40 4.42 17.66
C THR A 156 -0.81 4.86 18.48
N ILE A 157 -1.87 5.36 17.84
CA ILE A 157 -3.12 5.79 18.49
C ILE A 157 -4.34 5.10 17.90
N GLY A 158 -4.17 3.93 17.28
CA GLY A 158 -5.31 3.12 16.86
C GLY A 158 -5.88 3.46 15.49
N THR A 159 -5.14 4.12 14.60
CA THR A 159 -5.62 4.37 13.22
C THR A 159 -4.58 4.03 12.15
N TYR A 160 -5.06 3.45 11.07
CA TYR A 160 -4.32 3.28 9.81
C TYR A 160 -4.84 4.21 8.71
N ARG A 161 -5.93 4.96 8.97
CA ARG A 161 -6.60 5.80 7.98
C ARG A 161 -5.93 7.17 7.92
N GLY A 162 -5.21 7.41 6.83
CA GLY A 162 -4.74 8.72 6.41
C GLY A 162 -5.17 9.01 4.98
N ASN A 163 -4.32 9.72 4.25
CA ASN A 163 -4.49 9.89 2.81
C ASN A 163 -3.84 8.70 2.10
N ASN A 164 -4.65 7.85 1.47
CA ASN A 164 -4.13 6.78 0.61
C ASN A 164 -3.16 7.38 -0.41
N SER A 165 -1.96 6.82 -0.51
CA SER A 165 -0.91 7.29 -1.41
C SER A 165 -0.30 6.12 -2.17
N LEU A 166 -0.04 6.33 -3.45
CA LEU A 166 0.54 5.33 -4.33
C LEU A 166 1.93 5.79 -4.76
N PHE A 167 2.93 4.95 -4.51
CA PHE A 167 4.27 5.11 -5.05
C PHE A 167 4.48 4.10 -6.18
N THR A 168 4.92 4.59 -7.33
CA THR A 168 5.13 3.78 -8.54
C THR A 168 6.58 3.89 -8.99
N TYR A 169 7.21 2.76 -9.28
CA TYR A 169 8.60 2.67 -9.69
C TYR A 169 8.73 1.86 -10.96
N THR A 170 9.50 2.38 -11.92
CA THR A 170 9.96 1.60 -13.07
C THR A 170 11.28 0.94 -12.70
N ILE A 171 11.31 -0.39 -12.73
CA ILE A 171 12.50 -1.21 -12.51
C ILE A 171 13.00 -1.64 -13.88
N PRO A 172 14.22 -1.24 -14.29
CA PRO A 172 14.72 -1.56 -15.62
C PRO A 172 15.04 -3.06 -15.74
N ALA A 173 14.82 -3.63 -16.92
CA ALA A 173 15.11 -5.04 -17.22
C ALA A 173 16.54 -5.45 -16.83
N GLY A 174 17.52 -4.55 -17.04
CA GLY A 174 18.93 -4.79 -16.72
C GLY A 174 19.24 -4.92 -15.22
N ALA A 175 18.31 -4.56 -14.35
CA ALA A 175 18.42 -4.80 -12.91
C ALA A 175 17.85 -6.16 -12.49
N LEU A 176 17.15 -6.87 -13.37
CA LEU A 176 16.44 -8.10 -13.08
C LEU A 176 17.23 -9.31 -13.56
N VAL A 177 17.07 -10.43 -12.85
CA VAL A 177 17.68 -11.71 -13.22
C VAL A 177 16.64 -12.81 -13.28
N VAL A 178 16.90 -13.83 -14.10
CA VAL A 178 16.09 -15.06 -14.07
C VAL A 178 16.33 -15.77 -12.74
N GLY A 179 15.25 -16.27 -12.13
CA GLY A 179 15.29 -16.84 -10.79
C GLY A 179 15.16 -15.76 -9.71
N MET A 180 15.89 -15.93 -8.61
CA MET A 180 15.69 -15.15 -7.39
C MET A 180 16.18 -13.71 -7.54
N ASN A 181 15.28 -12.77 -7.33
CA ASN A 181 15.55 -11.34 -7.20
C ASN A 181 15.34 -10.93 -5.73
N THR A 182 16.12 -9.95 -5.27
CA THR A 182 15.96 -9.36 -3.94
C THR A 182 15.62 -7.88 -4.06
N MET A 183 14.53 -7.49 -3.42
CA MET A 183 14.11 -6.11 -3.26
C MET A 183 14.17 -5.72 -1.80
N THR A 184 14.59 -4.50 -1.51
CA THR A 184 14.48 -3.88 -0.19
C THR A 184 13.65 -2.62 -0.27
N ILE A 185 12.88 -2.34 0.78
CA ILE A 185 12.09 -1.13 0.97
C ILE A 185 12.67 -0.41 2.19
N ASN A 186 13.09 0.83 2.02
CA ASN A 186 13.53 1.72 3.10
C ASN A 186 12.51 2.85 3.30
N PRO A 187 12.01 3.11 4.51
CA PRO A 187 11.02 4.18 4.78
C PRO A 187 11.67 5.57 4.92
#